data_AF-A0A8J4E7M6-F1
#
_entry.id   AF-A0A8J4E7M6-F1
#
_cell.length_a   1.000
_cell.length_b   1.000
_cell.length_c   1.000
_cell.angle_alpha   90.00
_cell.angle_beta   90.00
_cell.angle_gamma   90.00
#
_symmetry.space_group_name_H-M   'P 1'
#
loop_
_entity.id
_entity.type
_entity.pdbx_description
1 polymer ?
#
loop_
_entity_poly.entity_id
_entity_poly.type
_entity_poly.pdbx_seq_one_letter_code
_entity_poly.pdbx_strand_id
1 'polypeptide(L)' 'MGFVAWLLVADRTCVRHLGVSIFDLSDWAWRDAYDAGDPPGAAVRETVAADDMFGTLLGGTK' A
#
# COMPACT_ATOMS: atom_id res chain seq x y z
N MET A 1 4.58 17.18 0.22
CA MET A 1 5.18 16.15 1.11
C MET A 1 6.26 15.43 0.31
N GLY A 2 7.46 15.22 0.86
CA GLY A 2 8.52 14.48 0.15
C GLY A 2 8.28 12.97 0.15
N PHE A 3 8.88 12.24 -0.79
CA PHE A 3 8.68 10.79 -0.99
C PHE A 3 8.91 9.96 0.28
N VAL A 4 9.98 10.22 1.03
CA VAL A 4 10.28 9.49 2.28
C VAL A 4 9.18 9.69 3.32
N ALA A 5 8.69 10.92 3.48
CA ALA A 5 7.58 11.19 4.39
C ALA A 5 6.30 10.49 3.92
N TRP A 6 6.05 10.48 2.60
CA TRP A 6 4.91 9.79 1.99
C TRP A 6 4.94 8.29 2.28
N LEU A 7 6.11 7.65 2.14
CA LEU A 7 6.30 6.23 2.47
C LEU A 7 6.04 5.95 3.95
N LEU A 8 6.50 6.83 4.86
CA LEU A 8 6.22 6.67 6.29
C LEU A 8 4.71 6.71 6.61
N VAL A 9 3.94 7.49 5.87
CA VAL A 9 2.48 7.51 6.03
C VAL A 9 1.84 6.25 5.45
N ALA A 10 2.32 5.76 4.29
CA ALA A 10 1.89 4.48 3.74
C ALA A 10 2.17 3.33 4.73
N ASP A 11 3.39 3.23 5.26
CA ASP A 11 3.80 2.22 6.24
C ASP A 11 2.95 2.28 7.51
N ARG A 12 2.76 3.47 8.08
CA ARG A 12 1.92 3.64 9.26
C ARG A 12 0.45 3.27 9.00
N THR A 13 -0.02 3.42 7.76
CA THR A 13 -1.37 2.98 7.35
C THR A 13 -1.43 1.46 7.30
N CYS A 14 -0.46 0.80 6.66
CA CYS A 14 -0.36 -0.66 6.62
C CYS A 14 -0.29 -1.26 8.03
N VAL A 15 0.60 -0.75 8.89
CA VAL A 15 0.79 -1.27 10.25
C VAL A 15 -0.48 -1.11 11.09
N ARG A 16 -1.19 0.01 10.97
CA ARG A 16 -2.41 0.26 11.76
C ARG A 16 -3.61 -0.58 11.31
N HIS A 17 -3.76 -0.82 10.02
CA HIS A 17 -4.98 -1.44 9.47
C HIS A 17 -4.80 -2.93 9.17
N LEU A 18 -3.59 -3.37 8.88
CA LEU A 18 -3.28 -4.72 8.41
C LEU A 18 -2.23 -5.42 9.28
N GLY A 19 -1.54 -4.69 10.15
CA GLY A 19 -0.51 -5.23 11.03
C GLY A 19 0.79 -5.59 10.30
N VAL A 20 0.97 -5.14 9.06
CA VAL A 20 2.14 -5.41 8.20
C VAL A 20 2.81 -4.12 7.75
N SER A 21 4.08 -4.18 7.39
CA SER A 21 4.83 -3.06 6.83
C SER A 21 4.65 -2.99 5.31
N ILE A 22 4.92 -1.82 4.71
CA ILE A 22 5.04 -1.71 3.24
C ILE A 22 6.12 -2.61 2.65
N PHE A 23 7.10 -3.04 3.46
CA PHE A 23 8.15 -3.96 3.03
C PHE A 23 7.70 -5.42 2.99
N ASP A 24 6.55 -5.74 3.60
CA ASP A 24 5.96 -7.09 3.57
C ASP A 24 5.02 -7.27 2.38
N LEU A 25 4.61 -6.17 1.73
CA LEU A 25 3.77 -6.18 0.54
C LEU A 25 4.64 -6.48 -0.69
N SER A 26 4.11 -7.26 -1.63
CA SER A 26 4.80 -7.58 -2.88
C SER A 26 5.21 -6.31 -3.65
N ASP A 27 6.29 -6.42 -4.43
CA ASP A 27 7.01 -5.31 -5.06
C ASP A 27 6.08 -4.40 -5.86
N TRP A 28 5.65 -3.31 -5.21
CA TRP A 28 4.69 -2.37 -5.75
C TRP A 28 5.37 -1.07 -6.14
N ALA A 29 4.84 -0.44 -7.18
CA ALA A 29 5.38 0.78 -7.77
C ALA A 29 5.10 2.03 -6.90
N TRP A 30 5.54 2.04 -5.64
CA TRP A 30 5.36 3.15 -4.68
C TRP A 30 5.87 4.48 -5.23
N ARG A 31 6.96 4.42 -5.99
CA ARG A 31 7.52 5.60 -6.64
C ARG A 31 6.61 6.14 -7.73
N ASP A 32 6.04 5.26 -8.55
CA ASP A 32 5.14 5.65 -9.63
C ASP A 32 3.84 6.23 -9.07
N ALA A 33 3.27 5.63 -8.02
CA ALA A 33 2.09 6.17 -7.33
C ALA A 33 2.37 7.55 -6.71
N TYR A 34 3.56 7.75 -6.14
CA TYR A 34 3.97 9.06 -5.63
C TYR A 34 4.10 10.10 -6.76
N ASP A 35 4.75 9.73 -7.86
CA ASP A 35 4.98 10.62 -8.99
C ASP A 35 3.67 10.92 -9.76
N ALA A 36 2.70 10.00 -9.74
CA ALA A 36 1.32 10.20 -10.21
C ALA A 36 0.50 11.13 -9.31
N GLY A 37 0.96 11.40 -8.08
CA GLY A 37 0.29 12.26 -7.12
C GLY A 37 -0.76 11.55 -6.26
N ASP A 38 -0.74 10.22 -6.21
CA ASP A 38 -1.71 9.46 -5.43
C ASP A 38 -1.51 9.65 -3.93
N PRO A 39 -2.61 9.74 -3.15
CA PRO A 39 -2.50 9.79 -1.70
C PRO A 39 -2.03 8.44 -1.16
N PRO A 40 -1.21 8.40 -0.08
CA PRO A 40 -0.63 7.16 0.46
C PRO A 40 -1.67 6.07 0.75
N GLY A 41 -2.82 6.47 1.29
CA GLY A 41 -3.89 5.53 1.62
C GLY A 41 -4.57 4.90 0.41
N ALA A 42 -4.61 5.59 -0.75
CA ALA A 42 -5.12 4.99 -1.99
C ALA A 42 -4.13 3.97 -2.54
N ALA A 43 -2.84 4.34 -2.61
CA ALA A 43 -1.77 3.43 -3.02
C ALA A 43 -1.75 2.16 -2.17
N VAL A 44 -1.84 2.29 -0.83
CA VAL A 44 -1.90 1.11 0.07
C VAL A 44 -3.09 0.20 -0.24
N ARG A 45 -4.29 0.76 -0.49
CA ARG A 45 -5.46 -0.06 -0.83
C ARG A 45 -5.27 -0.81 -2.13
N GLU A 46 -4.69 -0.15 -3.12
CA GLU A 46 -4.42 -0.76 -4.42
C GLU A 46 -3.38 -1.86 -4.32
N THR A 47 -2.26 -1.60 -3.62
CA THR A 47 -1.24 -2.62 -3.35
C THR A 47 -1.83 -3.84 -2.66
N VAL A 48 -2.65 -3.65 -1.64
CA VAL A 48 -3.25 -4.75 -0.87
C VAL A 48 -4.29 -5.52 -1.69
N ALA A 49 -5.00 -4.84 -2.61
CA ALA A 49 -5.93 -5.49 -3.54
C ALA A 49 -5.20 -6.28 -4.63
N ALA A 50 -4.02 -5.82 -5.05
CA ALA A 50 -3.20 -6.47 -6.06
C ALA A 50 -2.32 -7.60 -5.50
N ASP A 51 -2.03 -7.57 -4.20
CA ASP A 51 -1.30 -8.62 -3.52
C ASP A 51 -2.19 -9.87 -3.37
N ASP A 52 -1.89 -10.94 -4.11
CA ASP A 52 -2.69 -12.18 -4.13
C ASP A 52 -2.90 -12.79 -2.72
N MET A 53 -1.95 -12.58 -1.79
CA MET A 53 -2.07 -13.09 -0.42
C MET A 53 -3.12 -12.32 0.40
N PHE A 54 -3.22 -11.01 0.22
CA PHE A 54 -4.17 -10.16 0.96
C PHE A 54 -5.47 -9.87 0.21
N GLY A 55 -5.49 -9.97 -1.12
CA GLY A 55 -6.71 -9.83 -1.93
C GLY A 55 -7.79 -10.84 -1.53
N THR A 56 -7.40 -12.02 -1.07
CA THR A 56 -8.30 -13.05 -0.55
C THR A 56 -8.92 -12.67 0.81
N LEU A 57 -8.18 -11.94 1.66
CA LEU A 57 -8.64 -11.51 2.99
C LEU A 57 -9.64 -10.34 2.94
N LEU A 58 -9.57 -9.51 1.89
CA LEU A 58 -10.48 -8.36 1.69
C LEU A 58 -11.74 -8.69 0.87
N GLY A 59 -11.99 -9.96 0.55
CA GLY A 59 -13.19 -10.39 -0.15
C GLY A 59 -13.09 -10.38 -1.68
N GLY A 60 -11.91 -10.65 -2.23
CA GLY A 60 -11.73 -10.96 -3.65
C GLY A 60 -12.48 -12.24 -4.03
N THR A 61 -13.77 -12.11 -4.32
CA THR A 61 -14.50 -13.07 -5.15
C THR A 61 -14.20 -12.68 -6.59
N LYS A 62 -13.34 -13.46 -7.23
CA LYS A 62 -13.28 -13.50 -8.69
C LYS A 62 -14.59 -14.05 -9.24
#